data_AF-A0A961G8K4-F1
#
_entry.id   AF-A0A961G8K4-F1
#
_cell.length_a   1.000
_cell.length_b   1.000
_cell.length_c   1.000
_cell.angle_alpha   90.00
_cell.angle_beta   90.00
_cell.angle_gamma   90.00
#
_symmetry.space_group_name_H-M   'P 1'
#
loop_
_entity.id
_entity.type
_entity.pdbx_description
1 polymer ?
#
loop_
_entity_poly.entity_id
_entity_poly.type
_entity_poly.pdbx_seq_one_letter_code
_entity_poly.pdbx_strand_id
1 'polypeptide(L)'
;MGAVMTTGVVTPEAVLLDFDTAGAGSRTLAEVIDVLLQIIVMILATVALGSAATALAGAEWVAIVFGLMLYLAILVGYPVAMETLWGGRTLGKAALGLRVVTVEGGPERFRHALIRAVIGLVEIWVFLGLPALLAVTFSKRNQRLGDMVAGTFVLRERDALKAGKVAQGFLPPPGYEAYAASIDTTVLSERAYQVVRTFLLRANGLTGSARQSLGINLANAVAGDLRHDPPAGMPPELFLVCVVAAFQRRHGVFVAPAPSVLPMPPGPGQMPPAPGWGGASAPSVPTAWGGPAQPPPSGPGAPPTG
;
A
#
# COMPACT_ATOMS: atom_id res chain seq x y z
N MET A 1 7.69 -6.15 29.78
CA MET A 1 6.27 -6.02 29.38
C MET A 1 6.18 -4.86 28.40
N GLY A 2 6.18 -5.14 27.09
CA GLY A 2 6.18 -4.12 26.04
C GLY A 2 4.76 -3.77 25.63
N ALA A 3 4.35 -2.52 25.84
CA ALA A 3 3.07 -2.01 25.37
C ALA A 3 3.14 -1.85 23.83
N VAL A 4 2.32 -2.62 23.14
CA VAL A 4 2.07 -2.48 21.69
C VAL A 4 1.22 -1.21 21.52
N MET A 5 1.79 -0.18 20.90
CA MET A 5 1.04 1.03 20.55
C MET A 5 0.57 0.94 19.11
N THR A 6 -0.73 0.73 18.95
CA THR A 6 -1.44 0.68 17.69
C THR A 6 -1.62 2.10 17.16
N THR A 7 -0.98 2.41 16.03
CA THR A 7 -1.07 3.75 15.43
C THR A 7 -1.76 3.65 14.08
N GLY A 8 -3.03 4.07 14.05
CA GLY A 8 -3.81 4.15 12.83
C GLY A 8 -3.19 5.12 11.82
N VAL A 9 -2.75 4.58 10.69
CA VAL A 9 -2.69 5.34 9.44
C VAL A 9 -4.10 5.31 8.89
N VAL A 10 -4.72 6.49 8.73
CA VAL A 10 -5.98 6.62 8.00
C VAL A 10 -5.62 6.38 6.54
N THR A 11 -5.70 5.13 6.12
CA THR A 11 -5.79 4.82 4.71
C THR A 11 -7.17 5.33 4.24
N PRO A 12 -7.32 5.65 2.96
CA PRO A 12 -8.54 6.20 2.37
C PRO A 12 -9.82 5.34 2.53
N GLU A 13 -9.70 4.19 3.18
CA GLU A 13 -10.77 3.25 3.45
C GLU A 13 -11.44 3.40 4.83
N ALA A 14 -11.13 4.40 5.67
CA ALA A 14 -11.63 4.59 7.06
C ALA A 14 -11.79 3.32 7.94
N VAL A 15 -11.17 2.21 7.51
CA VAL A 15 -10.87 1.02 8.28
C VAL A 15 -9.50 1.30 8.87
N LEU A 16 -9.45 1.45 10.19
CA LEU A 16 -8.21 1.42 10.96
C LEU A 16 -7.52 0.06 10.70
N LEU A 17 -6.73 -0.02 9.63
CA LEU A 17 -5.77 -1.09 9.47
C LEU A 17 -4.68 -0.80 10.50
N ASP A 18 -4.78 -1.49 11.63
CA ASP A 18 -3.73 -1.61 12.64
C ASP A 18 -2.53 -2.32 12.02
N PHE A 19 -1.78 -1.58 11.21
CA PHE A 19 -0.46 -2.00 10.83
C PHE A 19 0.42 -1.77 12.04
N ASP A 20 0.90 -2.86 12.62
CA ASP A 20 2.02 -2.82 13.56
C ASP A 20 3.19 -2.11 12.88
N THR A 21 3.32 -0.80 13.10
CA THR A 21 4.56 -0.09 12.79
C THR A 21 5.68 -0.84 13.48
N ALA A 22 6.78 -1.08 12.77
CA ALA A 22 7.93 -1.72 13.36
C ALA A 22 8.29 -0.97 14.65
N GLY A 23 8.35 -1.68 15.78
CA GLY A 23 8.63 -1.03 17.05
C GLY A 23 9.93 -0.25 16.97
N ALA A 24 10.00 0.89 17.66
CA ALA A 24 11.17 1.78 17.66
C ALA A 24 12.49 1.00 17.80
N GLY A 25 12.53 -0.03 18.65
CA GLY A 25 13.70 -0.91 18.80
C GLY A 25 14.12 -1.68 17.55
N SER A 26 13.20 -2.36 16.85
CA SER A 26 13.53 -3.08 15.60
C SER A 26 13.98 -2.13 14.49
N ARG A 27 13.43 -0.92 14.48
CA ARG A 27 13.80 0.12 13.53
C ARG A 27 15.22 0.64 13.80
N THR A 28 15.50 1.02 15.05
CA THR A 28 16.82 1.49 15.45
C THR A 28 17.87 0.40 15.26
N LEU A 29 17.55 -0.87 15.54
CA LEU A 29 18.46 -1.98 15.31
C LEU A 29 18.79 -2.17 13.82
N ALA A 30 17.79 -2.05 12.94
CA ALA A 30 18.02 -2.10 11.49
C ALA A 30 18.99 -1.01 11.04
N GLU A 31 18.79 0.20 11.56
CA GLU A 31 19.62 1.36 11.27
C GLU A 31 21.04 1.20 11.80
N VAL A 32 21.21 0.63 13.01
CA VAL A 32 22.53 0.29 13.56
C VAL A 32 23.26 -0.72 12.68
N ILE A 33 22.57 -1.76 12.18
CA ILE A 33 23.20 -2.75 11.28
C ILE A 33 23.66 -2.07 9.98
N ASP A 34 22.83 -1.21 9.38
CA ASP A 34 23.20 -0.51 8.16
C ASP A 34 24.33 0.51 8.37
N VAL A 35 24.39 1.18 9.52
CA VAL A 35 25.49 2.09 9.88
C VAL A 35 26.78 1.33 10.11
N LEU A 36 26.75 0.20 10.84
CA LEU A 36 27.92 -0.64 11.04
C LEU A 36 28.47 -1.16 9.71
N LEU A 37 27.58 -1.61 8.82
CA LEU A 37 27.99 -2.04 7.48
C LEU A 37 28.65 -0.90 6.70
N GLN A 38 28.05 0.30 6.70
CA GLN A 38 28.64 1.47 6.05
C GLN A 38 30.00 1.83 6.64
N ILE A 39 30.17 1.78 7.97
CA ILE A 39 31.46 2.01 8.63
C ILE A 39 32.50 0.97 8.18
N ILE A 40 32.15 -0.31 8.13
CA ILE A 40 33.06 -1.37 7.66
C ILE A 40 33.49 -1.10 6.21
N VAL A 41 32.53 -0.84 5.32
CA VAL A 41 32.80 -0.53 3.91
C VAL A 41 33.68 0.71 3.78
N MET A 42 33.44 1.72 4.61
CA MET A 42 34.18 2.97 4.64
C MET A 42 35.63 2.78 5.11
N ILE A 43 35.87 1.95 6.13
CA ILE A 43 37.22 1.57 6.57
C ILE A 43 37.95 0.83 5.45
N LEU A 44 37.30 -0.16 4.81
CA LEU A 44 37.88 -0.90 3.70
C LEU A 44 38.22 0.01 2.51
N ALA A 45 37.31 0.93 2.17
CA ALA A 45 37.52 1.94 1.14
C ALA A 45 38.72 2.84 1.46
N THR A 46 38.88 3.24 2.73
CA THR A 46 40.02 4.06 3.18
C THR A 46 41.34 3.32 3.05
N VAL A 47 41.39 2.06 3.49
CA VAL A 47 42.59 1.22 3.38
C VAL A 47 42.96 0.98 1.92
N ALA A 48 41.96 0.66 1.07
CA ALA A 48 42.16 0.46 -0.36
C ALA A 48 42.69 1.74 -1.02
N LEU A 49 42.08 2.90 -0.74
CA LEU A 49 42.51 4.17 -1.29
C LEU A 49 43.91 4.57 -0.81
N GLY A 50 44.23 4.36 0.47
CA GLY A 50 45.57 4.61 1.01
C GLY A 50 46.64 3.73 0.37
N SER A 51 46.33 2.46 0.11
CA SER A 51 47.24 1.55 -0.59
C SER A 51 47.46 1.90 -2.07
N ALA A 52 46.48 2.51 -2.72
CA ALA A 52 46.59 2.97 -4.10
C ALA A 52 47.27 4.36 -4.20
N ALA A 53 47.10 5.21 -3.19
CA ALA A 53 47.67 6.55 -3.14
C ALA A 53 49.21 6.53 -3.08
N THR A 54 49.81 5.50 -2.49
CA THR A 54 51.28 5.32 -2.50
C THR A 54 51.84 5.09 -3.91
N ALA A 55 51.01 4.63 -4.86
CA ALA A 55 51.36 4.47 -6.27
C ALA A 55 51.15 5.75 -7.10
N LEU A 56 50.47 6.77 -6.55
CA LEU A 56 50.05 7.99 -7.23
C LEU A 56 50.73 9.24 -6.63
N ALA A 57 52.03 9.12 -6.35
CA ALA A 57 52.83 10.20 -5.76
C ALA A 57 52.73 11.50 -6.59
N GLY A 58 52.34 12.61 -5.96
CA GLY A 58 52.18 13.93 -6.59
C GLY A 58 50.74 14.32 -6.97
N ALA A 59 49.74 13.46 -6.76
CA ALA A 59 48.32 13.73 -7.09
C ALA A 59 47.38 13.70 -5.87
N GLU A 60 47.80 14.27 -4.74
CA GLU A 60 47.07 14.23 -3.46
C GLU A 60 45.64 14.77 -3.55
N TRP A 61 45.44 15.88 -4.28
CA TRP A 61 44.13 16.47 -4.50
C TRP A 61 43.16 15.52 -5.23
N VAL A 62 43.66 14.68 -6.13
CA VAL A 62 42.85 13.69 -6.86
C VAL A 62 42.37 12.61 -5.88
N ALA A 63 43.24 12.13 -5.01
CA ALA A 63 42.89 11.16 -3.98
C ALA A 63 41.84 11.71 -2.99
N ILE A 64 41.96 12.99 -2.61
CA ILE A 64 40.98 13.67 -1.74
C ILE A 64 39.61 13.76 -2.42
N VAL A 65 39.54 14.25 -3.66
CA VAL A 65 38.28 14.40 -4.39
C VAL A 65 37.62 13.04 -4.64
N PHE A 66 38.40 12.04 -5.07
CA PHE A 66 37.91 10.69 -5.29
C PHE A 66 37.43 10.05 -3.98
N GLY A 67 38.18 10.24 -2.89
CA GLY A 67 37.78 9.83 -1.56
C GLY A 67 36.43 10.43 -1.18
N LEU A 68 36.28 11.76 -1.27
CA LEU A 68 35.03 12.45 -0.95
C LEU A 68 33.84 11.92 -1.76
N MET A 69 34.02 11.69 -3.06
CA MET A 69 32.99 11.10 -3.90
C MET A 69 32.62 9.68 -3.45
N LEU A 70 33.61 8.86 -3.09
CA LEU A 70 33.40 7.51 -2.60
C LEU A 70 32.66 7.51 -1.26
N TYR A 71 33.03 8.38 -0.32
CA TYR A 71 32.31 8.57 0.94
C TYR A 71 30.86 9.00 0.69
N LEU A 72 30.63 9.98 -0.19
CA LEU A 72 29.27 10.40 -0.53
C LEU A 72 28.45 9.26 -1.16
N ALA A 73 29.07 8.46 -2.03
CA ALA A 73 28.44 7.28 -2.62
C ALA A 73 28.12 6.20 -1.57
N ILE A 74 28.93 6.04 -0.52
CA ILE A 74 28.64 5.12 0.59
C ILE A 74 27.54 5.68 1.49
N LEU A 75 27.61 6.95 1.88
CA LEU A 75 26.68 7.54 2.86
C LEU A 75 25.28 7.79 2.27
N VAL A 76 25.22 8.21 1.01
CA VAL A 76 23.97 8.54 0.32
C VAL A 76 23.64 7.53 -0.76
N GLY A 77 24.62 7.13 -1.57
CA GLY A 77 24.40 6.20 -2.69
C GLY A 77 23.97 4.80 -2.24
N TYR A 78 24.61 4.21 -1.22
CA TYR A 78 24.23 2.88 -0.69
C TYR A 78 22.75 2.81 -0.23
N PRO A 79 22.27 3.66 0.71
CA PRO A 79 20.89 3.54 1.16
C PRO A 79 19.91 3.82 0.02
N VAL A 80 20.20 4.78 -0.86
CA VAL A 80 19.34 5.10 -2.01
C VAL A 80 19.29 3.93 -3.00
N ALA A 81 20.43 3.35 -3.36
CA ALA A 81 20.51 2.25 -4.31
C ALA A 81 19.80 1.01 -3.75
N MET A 82 20.09 0.64 -2.51
CA MET A 82 19.47 -0.53 -1.89
C MET A 82 17.96 -0.36 -1.75
N GLU A 83 17.49 0.77 -1.21
CA GLU A 83 16.06 1.00 -1.04
C GLU A 83 15.34 1.09 -2.38
N THR A 84 15.94 1.68 -3.41
CA THR A 84 15.32 1.77 -4.74
C THR A 84 15.28 0.41 -5.43
N LEU A 85 16.37 -0.37 -5.37
CA LEU A 85 16.48 -1.64 -6.08
C LEU A 85 15.72 -2.78 -5.37
N TRP A 86 15.68 -2.78 -4.04
CA TRP A 86 15.03 -3.83 -3.24
C TRP A 86 13.63 -3.44 -2.75
N GLY A 87 13.09 -2.33 -3.27
CA GLY A 87 11.72 -1.89 -3.06
C GLY A 87 11.42 -1.48 -1.62
N GLY A 88 12.29 -0.66 -1.03
CA GLY A 88 12.20 -0.08 0.30
C GLY A 88 12.98 -0.84 1.37
N ARG A 89 14.04 -1.57 0.97
CA ARG A 89 14.82 -2.43 1.86
C ARG A 89 16.31 -2.13 1.76
N THR A 90 16.96 -2.04 2.91
CA THR A 90 18.41 -2.11 3.10
C THR A 90 18.77 -3.48 3.68
N LEU A 91 20.06 -3.82 3.81
CA LEU A 91 20.46 -5.11 4.37
C LEU A 91 20.01 -5.27 5.83
N GLY A 92 20.18 -4.23 6.66
CA GLY A 92 19.72 -4.25 8.04
C GLY A 92 18.21 -4.40 8.15
N LYS A 93 17.45 -3.72 7.29
CA LYS A 93 15.98 -3.84 7.23
C LYS A 93 15.55 -5.21 6.74
N ALA A 94 16.19 -5.76 5.71
CA ALA A 94 15.88 -7.09 5.21
C ALA A 94 16.15 -8.17 6.27
N ALA A 95 17.26 -8.07 7.01
CA ALA A 95 17.57 -8.99 8.11
C ALA A 95 16.53 -8.99 9.23
N LEU A 96 15.88 -7.85 9.46
CA LEU A 96 14.84 -7.70 10.49
C LEU A 96 13.42 -7.77 9.92
N GLY A 97 13.26 -8.16 8.65
CA GLY A 97 11.96 -8.27 7.98
C GLY A 97 11.20 -6.94 7.98
N LEU A 98 11.89 -5.84 7.71
CA LEU A 98 11.33 -4.48 7.65
C LEU A 98 11.34 -3.96 6.22
N ARG A 99 10.36 -3.11 5.91
CA ARG A 99 10.22 -2.50 4.59
C ARG A 99 9.62 -1.10 4.70
N VAL A 100 10.17 -0.18 3.93
CA VAL A 100 9.67 1.19 3.80
C VAL A 100 8.52 1.20 2.80
N VAL A 101 7.45 1.90 3.16
CA VAL A 101 6.28 2.16 2.32
C VAL A 101 5.94 3.65 2.35
N THR A 102 5.31 4.15 1.28
CA THR A 102 4.79 5.52 1.28
C THR A 102 3.58 5.65 2.20
N VAL A 103 3.22 6.86 2.61
CA VAL A 103 1.97 7.16 3.35
C VAL A 103 0.73 6.62 2.65
N GLU A 104 0.78 6.50 1.32
CA GLU A 104 -0.27 5.94 0.45
C GLU A 104 -0.24 4.39 0.39
N GLY A 105 0.67 3.74 1.12
CA GLY A 105 0.86 2.28 1.13
C GLY A 105 1.61 1.71 -0.09
N GLY A 106 2.05 2.57 -1.00
CA GLY A 106 2.75 2.20 -2.23
C GLY A 106 4.23 1.87 -2.02
N PRO A 107 4.88 1.27 -3.03
CA PRO A 107 6.32 1.02 -2.99
C PRO A 107 7.10 2.33 -2.95
N GLU A 108 8.23 2.32 -2.24
CA GLU A 108 9.15 3.44 -2.20
C GLU A 108 9.72 3.75 -3.60
N ARG A 109 9.89 5.05 -3.89
CA ARG A 109 10.47 5.56 -5.14
C ARG A 109 11.83 6.18 -4.84
N PHE A 110 12.67 6.26 -5.87
CA PHE A 110 14.01 6.88 -5.78
C PHE A 110 14.02 8.24 -5.06
N ARG A 111 13.07 9.14 -5.38
CA ARG A 111 12.98 10.46 -4.73
C ARG A 111 12.80 10.38 -3.22
N HIS A 112 12.00 9.43 -2.74
CA HIS A 112 11.73 9.27 -1.30
C HIS A 112 12.98 8.75 -0.59
N ALA A 113 13.65 7.75 -1.19
CA ALA A 113 14.91 7.22 -0.68
C ALA A 113 16.01 8.29 -0.66
N LEU A 114 16.11 9.13 -1.70
CA LEU A 114 17.08 10.23 -1.78
C LEU A 114 16.87 11.27 -0.69
N ILE A 115 15.63 11.75 -0.51
CA ILE A 115 15.30 12.72 0.55
C ILE A 115 15.69 12.15 1.93
N ARG A 116 15.36 10.88 2.17
CA ARG A 116 15.70 10.18 3.42
C ARG A 116 17.20 10.04 3.63
N ALA A 117 17.96 9.76 2.58
CA ALA A 117 19.42 9.63 2.66
C ALA A 117 20.11 10.97 2.91
N VAL A 118 19.64 12.05 2.26
CA VAL A 118 20.17 13.40 2.46
C VAL A 118 19.89 13.90 3.87
N ILE A 119 18.66 13.74 4.37
CA ILE A 119 18.34 14.09 5.76
C ILE A 119 19.12 13.20 6.74
N GLY A 120 19.28 11.92 6.39
CA GLY A 120 20.11 10.96 7.09
C GLY A 120 21.55 11.42 7.30
N LEU A 121 22.13 12.17 6.36
CA LEU A 121 23.47 12.75 6.52
C LEU A 121 23.53 13.67 7.74
N VAL A 122 22.49 14.48 7.95
CA VAL A 122 22.42 15.39 9.09
C VAL A 122 22.02 14.63 10.36
N GLU A 123 20.89 13.92 10.35
CA GLU A 123 20.34 13.33 11.57
C GLU A 123 21.14 12.11 12.08
N ILE A 124 21.77 11.33 11.20
CA ILE A 124 22.53 10.12 11.55
C ILE A 124 24.02 10.40 11.65
N TRP A 125 24.61 11.04 10.63
CA TRP A 125 26.07 11.17 10.56
C TRP A 125 26.59 12.41 11.28
N VAL A 126 25.96 13.57 11.12
CA VAL A 126 26.38 14.81 11.82
C VAL A 126 26.00 14.78 13.30
N PHE A 127 24.79 14.31 13.63
CA PHE A 127 24.28 14.29 15.01
C PHE A 127 24.25 12.89 15.66
N LEU A 128 24.99 11.92 15.11
CA LEU A 128 25.13 10.56 15.66
C LEU A 128 23.80 9.82 15.91
N GLY A 129 22.77 10.10 15.10
CA GLY A 129 21.47 9.44 15.20
C GLY A 129 20.57 9.93 16.33
N LEU A 130 21.01 10.89 17.14
CA LEU A 130 20.21 11.39 18.27
C LEU A 130 18.88 12.02 17.83
N PRO A 131 18.84 12.93 16.83
CA PRO A 131 17.57 13.48 16.34
C PRO A 131 16.66 12.42 15.73
N ALA A 132 17.23 11.44 15.02
CA ALA A 132 16.47 10.33 14.44
C ALA A 132 15.82 9.47 15.52
N LEU A 133 16.57 9.14 16.59
CA LEU A 133 16.06 8.38 17.72
C LEU A 133 14.92 9.14 18.43
N LEU A 134 15.12 10.42 18.74
CA LEU A 134 14.11 11.26 19.38
C LEU A 134 12.85 11.35 18.52
N ALA A 135 13.00 11.63 17.22
CA ALA A 135 11.88 11.70 16.28
C ALA A 135 11.10 10.39 16.24
N VAL A 136 11.78 9.23 16.17
CA VAL A 136 11.12 7.92 16.20
C VAL A 136 10.39 7.69 17.53
N THR A 137 10.97 8.04 18.67
CA THR A 137 10.34 7.81 19.98
C THR A 137 9.15 8.72 20.26
N PHE A 138 9.17 9.96 19.76
CA PHE A 138 8.12 10.95 20.01
C PHE A 138 7.08 11.03 18.88
N SER A 139 7.38 10.47 17.71
CA SER A 139 6.42 10.40 16.61
C SER A 139 5.40 9.30 16.87
N LYS A 140 4.12 9.64 16.73
CA LYS A 140 3.02 8.67 16.82
C LYS A 140 3.25 7.47 15.89
N ARG A 141 3.85 7.67 14.71
CA ARG A 141 4.05 6.64 13.69
C ARG A 141 5.45 6.01 13.71
N ASN A 142 6.24 6.22 14.78
CA ASN A 142 7.62 5.76 14.88
C ASN A 142 8.50 6.19 13.68
N GLN A 143 8.35 7.43 13.21
CA GLN A 143 9.04 8.00 12.04
C GLN A 143 10.22 8.88 12.44
N ARG A 144 11.37 8.76 11.76
CA ARG A 144 12.47 9.74 11.86
C ARG A 144 12.19 10.98 11.00
N LEU A 145 13.01 12.03 11.12
CA LEU A 145 12.80 13.28 10.38
C LEU A 145 12.80 13.04 8.88
N GLY A 146 13.75 12.25 8.36
CA GLY A 146 13.81 11.91 6.95
C GLY A 146 12.56 11.22 6.41
N ASP A 147 11.93 10.36 7.22
CA ASP A 147 10.72 9.64 6.84
C ASP A 147 9.50 10.55 6.80
N MET A 148 9.40 11.47 7.76
CA MET A 148 8.31 12.46 7.81
C MET A 148 8.35 13.38 6.60
N VAL A 149 9.54 13.89 6.25
CA VAL A 149 9.71 14.77 5.08
C VAL A 149 9.47 14.02 3.77
N ALA A 150 9.92 12.77 3.67
CA ALA A 150 9.71 11.96 2.48
C ALA A 150 8.29 11.39 2.34
N GLY A 151 7.42 11.53 3.37
CA GLY A 151 6.08 10.95 3.36
C GLY A 151 6.12 9.43 3.35
N THR A 152 6.97 8.82 4.17
CA THR A 152 7.16 7.37 4.23
C THR A 152 7.15 6.86 5.67
N PHE A 153 6.93 5.57 5.85
CA PHE A 153 7.05 4.92 7.14
C PHE A 153 7.53 3.47 6.97
N VAL A 154 8.02 2.89 8.07
CA VAL A 154 8.60 1.54 8.08
C VAL A 154 7.61 0.56 8.71
N LEU A 155 7.28 -0.49 7.97
CA LEU A 155 6.43 -1.59 8.40
C LEU A 155 7.22 -2.89 8.47
N ARG A 156 6.71 -3.86 9.23
CA ARG A 156 7.12 -5.25 9.08
C ARG A 156 6.75 -5.75 7.68
N GLU A 157 7.58 -6.59 7.07
CA GLU A 157 7.45 -7.02 5.68
C GLU A 157 6.11 -7.69 5.39
N ARG A 158 5.62 -8.54 6.31
CA ARG A 158 4.28 -9.15 6.21
C ARG A 158 3.16 -8.10 6.11
N ASP A 159 3.32 -6.99 6.80
CA ASP A 159 2.34 -5.90 6.87
C ASP A 159 2.54 -4.93 5.70
N ALA A 160 3.78 -4.72 5.27
CA ALA A 160 4.13 -3.98 4.05
C ALA A 160 3.66 -4.69 2.77
N LEU A 161 3.69 -6.02 2.71
CA LEU A 161 3.13 -6.80 1.60
C LEU A 161 1.60 -6.70 1.56
N LYS A 162 0.94 -6.65 2.72
CA LYS A 162 -0.50 -6.35 2.80
C LYS A 162 -0.77 -4.92 2.37
N ALA A 163 -0.05 -3.93 2.90
CA ALA A 163 -0.18 -2.52 2.52
C ALA A 163 0.05 -2.30 1.03
N GLY A 164 1.07 -2.91 0.43
CA GLY A 164 1.33 -2.85 -1.02
C GLY A 164 0.24 -3.52 -1.86
N LYS A 165 -0.39 -4.59 -1.37
CA LYS A 165 -1.59 -5.17 -1.98
C LYS A 165 -2.82 -4.30 -1.79
N VAL A 166 -2.89 -3.46 -0.74
CA VAL A 166 -3.95 -2.46 -0.50
C VAL A 166 -3.75 -1.20 -1.34
N ALA A 167 -2.50 -0.82 -1.59
CA ALA A 167 -2.14 0.31 -2.46
C ALA A 167 -2.15 -0.02 -3.96
N GLN A 168 -2.50 -1.24 -4.36
CA GLN A 168 -2.89 -1.52 -5.74
C GLN A 168 -4.21 -0.81 -6.02
N GLY A 169 -4.07 0.41 -6.54
CA GLY A 169 -5.14 1.22 -7.07
C GLY A 169 -5.61 0.71 -8.42
N PHE A 170 -6.89 0.91 -8.69
CA PHE A 170 -7.50 0.64 -9.97
C PHE A 170 -7.62 1.98 -10.68
N LEU A 171 -6.91 2.15 -11.79
CA LEU A 171 -7.06 3.32 -12.63
C LEU A 171 -8.25 3.09 -13.59
N PRO A 172 -9.04 4.12 -13.94
CA PRO A 172 -10.03 3.94 -14.99
C PRO A 172 -9.34 3.47 -16.29
N PRO A 173 -9.89 2.48 -16.99
CA PRO A 173 -9.38 2.04 -18.28
C PRO A 173 -9.37 3.20 -19.29
N PRO A 174 -8.41 3.25 -20.23
CA PRO A 174 -8.38 4.27 -21.28
C PRO A 174 -9.73 4.33 -22.03
N GLY A 175 -10.26 5.55 -22.21
CA GLY A 175 -11.58 5.78 -22.83
C GLY A 175 -12.79 5.70 -21.89
N TYR A 176 -12.61 5.21 -20.65
CA TYR A 176 -13.66 5.15 -19.61
C TYR A 176 -13.42 6.17 -18.48
N GLU A 177 -12.47 7.09 -18.65
CA GLU A 177 -12.10 8.09 -17.64
C GLU A 177 -13.26 9.04 -17.30
N ALA A 178 -13.97 9.53 -18.31
CA ALA A 178 -15.14 10.39 -18.15
C ALA A 178 -16.30 9.62 -17.51
N TYR A 179 -16.47 8.35 -17.90
CA TYR A 179 -17.49 7.49 -17.32
C TYR A 179 -17.22 7.21 -15.84
N ALA A 180 -16.00 6.79 -15.47
CA ALA A 180 -15.63 6.59 -14.08
C ALA A 180 -15.79 7.88 -13.25
N ALA A 181 -15.51 9.05 -13.84
CA ALA A 181 -15.73 10.34 -13.17
C ALA A 181 -17.21 10.67 -12.93
N SER A 182 -18.13 10.12 -13.71
CA SER A 182 -19.57 10.34 -13.56
C SER A 182 -20.24 9.46 -12.49
N ILE A 183 -19.56 8.42 -12.01
CA ILE A 183 -20.13 7.52 -11.00
C ILE A 183 -20.12 8.20 -9.63
N ASP A 184 -21.30 8.43 -9.06
CA ASP A 184 -21.39 8.89 -7.67
C ASP A 184 -21.24 7.73 -6.70
N THR A 185 -20.09 7.66 -6.03
CA THR A 185 -19.81 6.62 -5.03
C THR A 185 -20.15 7.03 -3.59
N THR A 186 -20.99 8.06 -3.37
CA THR A 186 -21.46 8.48 -2.02
C THR A 186 -22.07 7.33 -1.24
N VAL A 187 -22.86 6.50 -1.93
CA VAL A 187 -23.68 5.45 -1.33
C VAL A 187 -22.89 4.15 -1.13
N LEU A 188 -21.73 4.01 -1.77
CA LEU A 188 -20.96 2.78 -1.73
C LEU A 188 -20.28 2.61 -0.36
N SER A 189 -20.64 1.54 0.36
CA SER A 189 -19.98 1.21 1.61
C SER A 189 -18.53 0.75 1.41
N GLU A 190 -17.66 1.01 2.39
CA GLU A 190 -16.29 0.50 2.40
C GLU A 190 -16.24 -1.02 2.31
N ARG A 191 -17.21 -1.71 2.93
CA ARG A 191 -17.33 -3.16 2.86
C ARG A 191 -17.60 -3.63 1.43
N ALA A 192 -18.51 -2.97 0.70
CA ALA A 192 -18.79 -3.29 -0.70
C ALA A 192 -17.56 -3.06 -1.58
N TYR A 193 -16.87 -1.93 -1.37
CA TYR A 193 -15.59 -1.64 -2.02
C TYR A 193 -14.56 -2.76 -1.80
N GLN A 194 -14.37 -3.22 -0.55
CA GLN A 194 -13.40 -4.28 -0.24
C GLN A 194 -13.72 -5.62 -0.90
N VAL A 195 -15.01 -5.97 -1.01
CA VAL A 195 -15.44 -7.19 -1.68
C VAL A 195 -15.11 -7.12 -3.18
N VAL A 196 -15.47 -6.02 -3.84
CA VAL A 196 -15.18 -5.81 -5.27
C VAL A 196 -13.67 -5.82 -5.52
N ARG A 197 -12.93 -5.09 -4.69
CA ARG A 197 -11.47 -5.01 -4.76
C ARG A 197 -10.81 -6.38 -4.60
N THR A 198 -11.24 -7.18 -3.63
CA THR A 198 -10.70 -8.53 -3.39
C THR A 198 -10.97 -9.46 -4.57
N PHE A 199 -12.16 -9.37 -5.16
CA PHE A 199 -12.50 -10.10 -6.37
C PHE A 199 -11.57 -9.70 -7.53
N LEU A 200 -11.44 -8.40 -7.83
CA LEU A 200 -10.60 -7.91 -8.93
C LEU A 200 -9.12 -8.32 -8.77
N LEU A 201 -8.58 -8.27 -7.55
CA LEU A 201 -7.21 -8.71 -7.26
C LEU A 201 -7.00 -10.22 -7.46
N ARG A 202 -8.07 -11.02 -7.37
CA ARG A 202 -8.02 -12.49 -7.53
C ARG A 202 -8.54 -12.98 -8.88
N ALA A 203 -9.09 -12.10 -9.72
CA ALA A 203 -9.78 -12.46 -10.95
C ALA A 203 -8.91 -13.29 -11.91
N ASN A 204 -7.60 -13.05 -11.96
CA ASN A 204 -6.67 -13.80 -12.82
C ASN A 204 -6.35 -15.23 -12.32
N GLY A 205 -6.68 -15.57 -11.07
CA GLY A 205 -6.51 -16.91 -10.51
C GLY A 205 -7.79 -17.76 -10.50
N LEU A 206 -8.93 -17.21 -10.96
CA LEU A 206 -10.21 -17.90 -11.00
C LEU A 206 -10.42 -18.60 -12.35
N THR A 207 -11.18 -19.69 -12.35
CA THR A 207 -11.65 -20.33 -13.60
C THR A 207 -12.59 -19.38 -14.35
N GLY A 208 -12.60 -19.44 -15.69
CA GLY A 208 -13.35 -18.49 -16.52
C GLY A 208 -14.84 -18.40 -16.18
N SER A 209 -15.49 -19.54 -15.88
CA SER A 209 -16.90 -19.59 -15.49
C SER A 209 -17.18 -18.98 -14.10
N ALA A 210 -16.31 -19.26 -13.12
CA ALA A 210 -16.43 -18.69 -11.77
C ALA A 210 -16.14 -17.18 -11.75
N ARG A 211 -15.17 -16.75 -12.55
CA ARG A 211 -14.84 -15.33 -12.75
C ARG A 211 -16.05 -14.57 -13.31
N GLN A 212 -16.68 -15.11 -14.35
CA GLN A 212 -17.83 -14.48 -15.00
C GLN A 212 -19.06 -14.43 -14.08
N SER A 213 -19.39 -15.52 -13.39
CA SER A 213 -20.56 -15.56 -12.49
C SER A 213 -20.41 -14.63 -11.29
N LEU A 214 -19.23 -14.62 -10.65
CA LEU A 214 -18.93 -13.69 -9.55
C LEU A 214 -18.90 -12.24 -10.02
N GLY A 215 -18.32 -11.96 -11.18
CA GLY A 215 -18.30 -10.62 -11.77
C GLY A 215 -19.70 -10.07 -12.01
N ILE A 216 -20.60 -10.88 -12.60
CA ILE A 216 -22.00 -10.50 -12.82
C ILE A 216 -22.71 -10.22 -11.50
N ASN A 217 -22.59 -11.12 -10.53
CA ASN A 217 -23.27 -10.98 -9.23
C ASN A 217 -22.82 -9.72 -8.49
N LEU A 218 -21.51 -9.44 -8.47
CA LEU A 218 -20.96 -8.26 -7.81
C LEU A 218 -21.36 -6.97 -8.50
N ALA A 219 -21.32 -6.95 -9.84
CA ALA A 219 -21.71 -5.76 -10.57
C ALA A 219 -23.19 -5.45 -10.46
N ASN A 220 -24.07 -6.46 -10.51
CA ASN A 220 -25.50 -6.26 -10.32
C ASN A 220 -25.80 -5.72 -8.91
N ALA A 221 -25.13 -6.25 -7.87
CA ALA A 221 -25.26 -5.74 -6.51
C ALA A 221 -24.80 -4.28 -6.39
N VAL A 222 -23.61 -3.97 -6.92
CA VAL A 222 -23.03 -2.62 -6.87
C VAL A 222 -23.82 -1.62 -7.71
N ALA A 223 -24.31 -2.01 -8.89
CA ALA A 223 -25.17 -1.17 -9.73
C ALA A 223 -26.50 -0.85 -9.04
N GLY A 224 -27.08 -1.83 -8.35
CA GLY A 224 -28.28 -1.65 -7.52
C GLY A 224 -28.07 -0.67 -6.37
N ASP A 225 -26.96 -0.82 -5.63
CA ASP A 225 -26.60 0.07 -4.52
C ASP A 225 -26.35 1.51 -5.00
N LEU A 226 -25.65 1.68 -6.14
CA LEU A 226 -25.35 2.97 -6.75
C LEU A 226 -26.55 3.59 -7.49
N ARG A 227 -27.62 2.81 -7.74
CA ARG A 227 -28.72 3.17 -8.65
C ARG A 227 -28.22 3.68 -10.00
N HIS A 228 -27.18 3.03 -10.51
CA HIS A 228 -26.48 3.45 -11.72
C HIS A 228 -26.58 2.36 -12.78
N ASP A 229 -27.08 2.73 -13.96
CA ASP A 229 -27.21 1.81 -15.08
C ASP A 229 -25.92 1.85 -15.94
N PRO A 230 -25.16 0.75 -16.02
CA PRO A 230 -23.96 0.71 -16.83
C PRO A 230 -24.29 0.77 -18.34
N PRO A 231 -23.41 1.37 -19.17
CA PRO A 231 -23.58 1.38 -20.62
C PRO A 231 -23.79 -0.02 -21.20
N ALA A 232 -24.70 -0.13 -22.18
CA ALA A 232 -25.00 -1.39 -22.84
C ALA A 232 -23.73 -1.98 -23.49
N GLY A 233 -23.48 -3.28 -23.26
CA GLY A 233 -22.27 -3.95 -23.75
C GLY A 233 -21.04 -3.85 -22.85
N MET A 234 -21.10 -3.09 -21.74
CA MET A 234 -20.00 -3.01 -20.78
C MET A 234 -19.81 -4.37 -20.08
N PRO A 235 -18.59 -4.94 -20.04
CA PRO A 235 -18.36 -6.20 -19.34
C PRO A 235 -18.40 -6.09 -17.81
N PRO A 236 -18.89 -7.16 -17.13
CA PRO A 236 -18.26 -7.72 -15.94
C PRO A 236 -17.54 -6.80 -14.94
N GLU A 237 -16.29 -6.75 -15.29
CA GLU A 237 -15.19 -6.35 -14.46
C GLU A 237 -14.79 -4.93 -14.84
N LEU A 238 -15.11 -4.50 -16.06
CA LEU A 238 -14.83 -3.16 -16.54
C LEU A 238 -15.64 -2.13 -15.76
N PHE A 239 -16.92 -2.42 -15.52
CA PHE A 239 -17.76 -1.62 -14.62
C PHE A 239 -17.18 -1.57 -13.21
N LEU A 240 -16.86 -2.72 -12.63
CA LEU A 240 -16.30 -2.82 -11.27
C LEU A 240 -14.97 -2.07 -11.13
N VAL A 241 -14.09 -2.13 -12.14
CA VAL A 241 -12.85 -1.34 -12.18
C VAL A 241 -13.16 0.16 -12.20
N CYS A 242 -14.14 0.61 -13.00
CA CYS A 242 -14.55 2.02 -13.03
C CYS A 242 -15.12 2.49 -11.67
N VAL A 243 -15.93 1.66 -11.01
CA VAL A 243 -16.49 1.97 -9.67
C VAL A 243 -15.40 2.08 -8.62
N VAL A 244 -14.47 1.11 -8.58
CA VAL A 244 -13.35 1.11 -7.62
C VAL A 244 -12.42 2.31 -7.88
N ALA A 245 -12.19 2.65 -9.14
CA ALA A 245 -11.41 3.82 -9.53
C ALA A 245 -12.09 5.15 -9.13
N ALA A 246 -13.41 5.26 -9.30
CA ALA A 246 -14.20 6.42 -8.87
C ALA A 246 -14.18 6.57 -7.34
N PHE A 247 -14.37 5.47 -6.61
CA PHE A 247 -14.32 5.43 -5.15
C PHE A 247 -12.94 5.85 -4.63
N GLN A 248 -11.87 5.37 -5.27
CA GLN A 248 -10.49 5.72 -4.92
C GLN A 248 -10.19 7.20 -5.13
N ARG A 249 -10.61 7.76 -6.26
CA ARG A 249 -10.41 9.18 -6.58
C ARG A 249 -11.08 10.08 -5.54
N ARG A 250 -12.30 9.72 -5.10
CA ARG A 250 -13.04 10.46 -4.08
C ARG A 250 -12.35 10.47 -2.72
N HIS A 251 -11.78 9.34 -2.30
CA HIS A 251 -11.14 9.20 -0.99
C HIS A 251 -9.66 9.63 -1.00
N GLY A 252 -9.15 10.18 -2.10
CA GLY A 252 -7.80 10.73 -2.19
C GLY A 252 -6.70 9.69 -2.44
N VAL A 253 -7.03 8.49 -2.94
CA VAL A 253 -6.05 7.43 -3.27
C VAL A 253 -5.47 7.70 -4.65
N PHE A 254 -4.41 8.49 -4.73
CA PHE A 254 -3.75 8.76 -6.00
C PHE A 254 -2.73 7.65 -6.31
N VAL A 255 -3.18 6.55 -6.89
CA VAL A 255 -2.27 5.47 -7.32
C VAL A 255 -1.81 5.71 -8.75
N ALA A 256 -0.49 5.60 -8.99
CA ALA A 256 0.06 5.65 -10.34
C ALA A 256 -0.46 4.48 -11.21
N PRO A 257 -0.60 4.66 -12.54
CA PRO A 257 -1.17 3.66 -13.43
C PRO A 257 -0.46 2.30 -13.31
N ALA A 258 -1.20 1.22 -13.07
CA ALA A 258 -0.70 -0.12 -13.37
C ALA A 258 -0.62 -0.29 -14.90
N PRO A 259 0.41 -0.97 -15.45
CA PRO A 259 0.39 -1.35 -16.86
C PRO A 259 -0.87 -2.18 -17.12
N SER A 260 -1.66 -1.77 -18.11
CA SER A 260 -2.98 -2.29 -18.45
C SER A 260 -3.00 -3.83 -18.47
N VAL A 261 -3.68 -4.45 -17.50
CA VAL A 261 -3.76 -5.91 -17.33
C VAL A 261 -4.95 -6.53 -18.09
N LEU A 262 -5.86 -5.71 -18.63
CA LEU A 262 -7.06 -6.19 -19.33
C LEU A 262 -6.94 -5.98 -20.84
N PRO A 263 -7.41 -6.93 -21.67
CA PRO A 263 -7.60 -6.70 -23.11
C PRO A 263 -8.44 -5.44 -23.32
N MET A 264 -7.99 -4.57 -24.23
CA MET A 264 -8.64 -3.28 -24.48
C MET A 264 -10.07 -3.50 -25.00
N PRO A 265 -11.12 -3.11 -24.26
CA PRO A 265 -12.46 -3.14 -24.80
C PRO A 265 -12.63 -2.02 -25.85
N PRO A 266 -13.51 -2.20 -26.85
CA PRO A 266 -13.88 -1.13 -27.77
C PRO A 266 -14.40 0.09 -26.98
N GLY A 267 -14.18 1.29 -27.54
CA GLY A 267 -14.58 2.54 -26.89
C GLY A 267 -16.10 2.61 -26.64
N PRO A 268 -16.58 3.51 -25.77
CA PRO A 268 -17.98 3.59 -25.37
C PRO A 268 -19.00 3.68 -26.53
N GLY A 269 -18.57 4.18 -27.70
CA GLY A 269 -19.40 4.29 -28.92
C GLY A 269 -19.26 3.13 -29.92
N GLN A 270 -18.48 2.10 -29.63
CA GLN A 270 -18.18 0.98 -30.53
C GLN A 270 -18.67 -0.37 -29.98
N MET A 271 -19.37 -0.39 -28.86
CA MET A 271 -19.93 -1.61 -28.29
C MET A 271 -21.23 -1.99 -29.03
N PRO A 272 -21.34 -3.22 -29.57
CA PRO A 272 -22.64 -3.73 -30.02
C PRO A 272 -23.61 -3.82 -28.84
N PRO A 273 -24.93 -3.62 -29.05
CA PRO A 273 -25.92 -3.75 -27.98
C PRO A 273 -25.95 -5.22 -27.51
N ALA A 274 -25.29 -5.49 -26.38
CA ALA A 274 -25.40 -6.77 -25.69
C ALA A 274 -26.65 -6.75 -24.78
N PRO A 275 -27.28 -7.90 -24.52
CA PRO A 275 -28.30 -7.99 -23.48
C PRO A 275 -27.74 -7.45 -22.16
N GLY A 276 -28.55 -6.70 -21.41
CA GLY A 276 -28.23 -6.32 -20.04
C GLY A 276 -27.75 -7.55 -19.26
N TRP A 277 -26.87 -7.33 -18.29
CA TRP A 277 -26.17 -8.37 -17.55
C TRP A 277 -27.24 -9.27 -16.96
N GLY A 278 -27.43 -10.46 -17.55
CA GLY A 278 -28.67 -11.22 -17.43
C GLY A 278 -29.22 -11.16 -16.01
N GLY A 279 -30.48 -10.74 -15.87
CA GLY A 279 -31.13 -10.52 -14.59
C GLY A 279 -31.22 -11.81 -13.77
N ALA A 280 -30.13 -12.17 -13.10
CA ALA A 280 -30.18 -13.06 -11.97
C ALA A 280 -30.66 -12.21 -10.80
N SER A 281 -31.92 -12.42 -10.44
CA SER A 281 -32.48 -12.01 -9.15
C SER A 281 -31.44 -12.21 -8.06
N ALA A 282 -31.10 -11.14 -7.35
CA ALA A 282 -30.17 -11.19 -6.22
C ALA A 282 -30.58 -12.35 -5.30
N PRO A 283 -29.67 -13.25 -4.89
CA PRO A 283 -29.97 -14.13 -3.78
C PRO A 283 -30.26 -13.24 -2.56
N SER A 284 -31.45 -13.38 -1.99
CA SER A 284 -31.83 -12.71 -0.74
C SER A 284 -30.74 -12.96 0.29
N VAL A 285 -30.11 -11.89 0.77
CA VAL A 285 -29.22 -11.96 1.93
C VAL A 285 -30.04 -12.58 3.07
N PRO A 286 -29.61 -13.69 3.71
CA PRO A 286 -30.35 -14.24 4.83
C PRO A 286 -30.40 -13.20 5.96
N THR A 287 -31.58 -12.66 6.23
CA THR A 287 -31.84 -11.66 7.28
C THR A 287 -31.86 -12.26 8.70
N ALA A 288 -31.15 -13.36 8.94
CA ALA A 288 -31.24 -14.12 10.19
C ALA A 288 -29.86 -14.42 10.78
N TRP A 289 -29.28 -13.41 11.44
CA TRP A 289 -28.44 -13.63 12.62
C TRP A 289 -29.01 -12.76 13.72
N GLY A 290 -29.75 -13.42 14.62
CA GLY A 290 -30.75 -12.85 15.50
C GLY A 290 -30.23 -11.89 16.57
N GLY A 291 -31.07 -10.88 16.83
CA GLY A 291 -31.17 -10.26 18.15
C GLY A 291 -31.75 -11.23 19.19
N PRO A 292 -31.77 -10.85 20.47
CA PRO A 292 -32.03 -11.77 21.58
C PRO A 292 -33.41 -12.45 21.49
N ALA A 293 -33.42 -13.74 21.80
CA ALA A 293 -34.59 -14.62 21.72
C ALA A 293 -35.79 -14.08 22.50
N GLN A 294 -36.94 -13.94 21.83
CA GLN A 294 -38.20 -13.70 22.51
C GLN A 294 -38.65 -14.98 23.25
N PRO A 295 -39.18 -14.87 24.49
CA PRO A 295 -39.75 -16.01 25.19
C PRO A 295 -41.04 -16.49 24.50
N PRO A 296 -41.37 -17.79 24.60
CA PRO A 296 -42.50 -18.38 23.90
C PRO A 296 -43.85 -17.88 24.44
N PRO A 297 -44.89 -17.78 23.58
CA PRO A 297 -46.22 -17.33 23.98
C PRO A 297 -46.95 -18.36 24.86
N SER A 298 -47.58 -17.87 25.92
CA SER A 298 -48.52 -18.62 26.77
C SER A 298 -49.76 -19.04 25.96
N GLY A 299 -50.04 -20.34 25.90
CA GLY A 299 -51.20 -20.89 25.20
C GLY A 299 -52.55 -20.58 25.88
N PRO A 300 -53.68 -20.67 25.15
CA PRO A 300 -55.01 -20.35 25.68
C PRO A 300 -55.54 -21.46 26.59
N GLY A 301 -56.25 -21.04 27.65
CA GLY A 301 -56.75 -21.89 28.73
C GLY A 301 -57.80 -22.92 28.32
N ALA A 302 -57.76 -24.05 29.02
CA ALA A 302 -58.82 -25.06 29.01
C ALA A 302 -60.02 -24.59 29.85
N PRO A 303 -61.26 -24.97 29.49
CA PRO A 303 -62.46 -24.62 30.25
C PRO A 303 -62.63 -25.49 31.52
N PRO A 304 -63.44 -25.05 32.49
CA PRO A 304 -63.57 -25.73 33.78
C PRO A 304 -64.58 -26.89 33.70
N THR A 305 -64.25 -28.03 34.31
CA THR A 305 -65.22 -29.09 34.61
C THR A 305 -64.89 -29.74 35.95
N GLY A 306 -65.84 -29.65 36.89
CA GLY A 306 -66.09 -30.64 37.94
C GLY A 306 -65.16 -30.63 39.15
#